data_AF-A0A8J5TTF4-F1
#
_entry.id   AF-A0A8J5TTF4-F1
#
_cell.length_a   1.000
_cell.length_b   1.000
_cell.length_c   1.000
_cell.angle_alpha   90.00
_cell.angle_beta   90.00
_cell.angle_gamma   90.00
#
_symmetry.space_group_name_H-M   'P 1'
#
loop_
_entity.id
_entity.type
_entity.pdbx_description
1 polymer ?
#
loop_
_entity_poly.entity_id
_entity_poly.type
_entity_poly.pdbx_seq_one_letter_code
_entity_poly.pdbx_strand_id
1 'polypeptide(L)'
;MSRKPPTEPLVVVLGSTGTGKSDLAVELATRLNGEIINADAMQLYNGLPIITNKITAAEQRGIPHHLLGHISLDEQPWDVDDFKREATRTVREIRGRGRLPILVGGSQYYVDPILFKEVILDDIDLDMSKSFPILQESGEVMLHELRKVDPVMADRWHPKDRRKIQRSLEIYLRSGKRASEYYAEQQARKEAAQQDANKQSWENLLFWVYSERDVLRDRLDKRVDKMQTSGLMDEVRELYGFKHKKEAEGQRLDMTKGIWQSIGYKQFEPYLSAVEEGREAAELEKLKSAGLEEMKSATRRYAVYQTRWIRLKQIPRIREIGPEAMNNMYLLDSTDVSAYGQNVVEPAVKLTEQFLKGEDRPLPTEISSLAKEVLTQVGNPPPKATPCKRTCEVCHTVLMTEEAWKQHLKSSTHRRVVRKKARTSLVPVEKVPENKDEGDSGPELGSMFSE
;
A
#
# COMPACT_ATOMS: atom_id res chain seq x y z
N MET A 1 -0.78 -24.66 27.48
CA MET A 1 -1.08 -25.69 26.47
C MET A 1 0.02 -25.57 25.43
N SER A 2 0.86 -26.59 25.27
CA SER A 2 1.96 -26.52 24.29
C SER A 2 1.40 -26.32 22.88
N ARG A 3 1.92 -25.32 22.16
CA ARG A 3 1.57 -25.10 20.75
C ARG A 3 2.07 -26.31 19.94
N LYS A 4 1.32 -26.72 18.91
CA LYS A 4 1.83 -27.75 17.98
C LYS A 4 2.75 -27.09 16.96
N PRO A 5 3.81 -27.78 16.50
CA PRO A 5 4.59 -27.35 15.34
C PRO A 5 3.68 -27.14 14.13
N PRO A 6 3.91 -26.11 13.31
CA PRO A 6 3.17 -25.90 12.07
C PRO A 6 3.47 -27.03 11.08
N THR A 7 2.44 -27.51 10.38
CA THR A 7 2.59 -28.53 9.34
C THR A 7 3.09 -27.93 8.03
N GLU A 8 2.57 -26.75 7.67
CA GLU A 8 2.94 -26.03 6.47
C GLU A 8 3.38 -24.59 6.79
N PRO A 9 4.53 -24.40 7.47
CA PRO A 9 4.96 -23.07 7.87
C PRO A 9 5.17 -22.15 6.66
N LEU A 10 4.81 -20.89 6.83
CA LEU A 10 5.19 -19.79 5.95
C LEU A 10 5.61 -18.61 6.83
N VAL A 11 6.84 -18.14 6.66
CA VAL A 11 7.31 -16.92 7.30
C VAL A 11 7.09 -15.75 6.35
N VAL A 12 6.54 -14.65 6.85
CA VAL A 12 6.21 -13.48 6.05
C VAL A 12 6.84 -12.23 6.65
N VAL A 13 7.65 -11.53 5.87
CA VAL A 13 8.32 -10.29 6.28
C VAL A 13 7.70 -9.08 5.58
N LEU A 14 7.11 -8.20 6.38
CA LEU A 14 6.29 -7.07 5.98
C LEU A 14 6.84 -5.77 6.57
N GLY A 15 6.42 -4.66 5.98
CA GLY A 15 6.86 -3.33 6.41
C GLY A 15 7.06 -2.37 5.25
N SER A 16 7.31 -1.12 5.59
CA SER A 16 7.50 -0.07 4.59
C SER A 16 8.82 -0.26 3.82
N THR A 17 8.93 0.36 2.65
CA THR A 17 10.22 0.45 1.94
C THR A 17 11.26 1.14 2.85
N GLY A 18 12.52 0.71 2.81
CA GLY A 18 13.59 1.28 3.65
C GLY A 18 13.69 0.79 5.11
N THR A 19 12.89 -0.20 5.54
CA THR A 19 12.93 -0.74 6.92
C THR A 19 13.85 -1.95 7.12
N GLY A 20 14.54 -2.45 6.08
CA GLY A 20 15.46 -3.60 6.20
C GLY A 20 14.84 -4.98 5.93
N LYS A 21 13.62 -5.06 5.39
CA LYS A 21 12.91 -6.34 5.13
C LYS A 21 13.76 -7.39 4.41
N SER A 22 14.47 -7.00 3.35
CA SER A 22 15.29 -7.92 2.57
C SER A 22 16.47 -8.46 3.38
N ASP A 23 17.12 -7.61 4.19
CA ASP A 23 18.21 -8.04 5.07
C ASP A 23 17.74 -9.07 6.09
N LEU A 24 16.57 -8.83 6.70
CA LEU A 24 15.95 -9.79 7.61
C LEU A 24 15.61 -11.12 6.90
N ALA A 25 15.08 -11.04 5.67
CA ALA A 25 14.75 -12.21 4.87
C ALA A 25 15.97 -13.11 4.65
N VAL A 26 17.09 -12.50 4.26
CA VAL A 26 18.34 -13.22 4.01
C VAL A 26 18.88 -13.79 5.31
N GLU A 27 18.87 -13.06 6.42
CA GLU A 27 19.28 -13.60 7.74
C GLU A 27 18.46 -14.83 8.14
N LEU A 28 17.13 -14.75 8.02
CA LEU A 28 16.25 -15.89 8.32
C LEU A 28 16.55 -17.08 7.38
N ALA A 29 16.71 -16.84 6.08
CA ALA A 29 17.01 -17.89 5.12
C ALA A 29 18.36 -18.56 5.37
N THR A 30 19.39 -17.77 5.68
CA THR A 30 20.73 -18.27 5.99
C THR A 30 20.73 -19.13 7.25
N ARG A 31 20.06 -18.69 8.32
CA ARG A 31 20.10 -19.39 9.61
C ARG A 31 19.13 -20.57 9.71
N LEU A 32 18.04 -20.55 8.94
CA LEU A 32 16.93 -21.50 9.05
C LEU A 32 16.71 -22.33 7.78
N ASN A 33 17.72 -22.42 6.90
CA ASN A 33 17.67 -23.17 5.65
C ASN A 33 16.43 -22.82 4.80
N GLY A 34 16.22 -21.52 4.60
CA GLY A 34 15.08 -20.97 3.89
C GLY A 34 15.39 -20.52 2.47
N GLU A 35 14.33 -20.25 1.71
CA GLU A 35 14.37 -19.61 0.40
C GLU A 35 13.37 -18.45 0.36
N ILE A 36 13.71 -17.39 -0.37
CA ILE A 36 12.95 -16.13 -0.35
C ILE A 36 12.04 -16.03 -1.56
N ILE A 37 10.80 -15.60 -1.34
CA ILE A 37 9.81 -15.32 -2.39
C ILE A 37 9.54 -13.82 -2.37
N ASN A 38 9.87 -13.12 -3.46
CA ASN A 38 9.59 -11.70 -3.60
C ASN A 38 8.08 -11.44 -3.77
N ALA A 39 7.56 -10.50 -2.98
CA ALA A 39 6.18 -10.00 -3.05
C ALA A 39 6.16 -8.46 -3.23
N ASP A 40 7.03 -7.95 -4.10
CA ASP A 40 6.99 -6.56 -4.58
C ASP A 40 6.75 -6.52 -6.09
N ALA A 41 5.65 -5.87 -6.49
CA ALA A 41 5.19 -5.83 -7.88
C ALA A 41 6.20 -5.18 -8.83
N MET A 42 6.98 -4.19 -8.37
CA MET A 42 7.99 -3.55 -9.21
C MET A 42 9.23 -4.43 -9.37
N GLN A 43 9.55 -5.23 -8.35
CA GLN A 43 10.71 -6.12 -8.36
C GLN A 43 10.47 -7.41 -9.15
N LEU A 44 9.23 -7.69 -9.57
CA LEU A 44 8.93 -8.76 -10.53
C LEU A 44 9.63 -8.52 -11.87
N TYR A 45 9.73 -7.28 -12.35
CA TYR A 45 10.30 -6.97 -13.66
C TYR A 45 11.78 -7.28 -13.72
N ASN A 46 12.28 -7.92 -14.78
CA ASN A 46 13.69 -8.15 -15.03
C ASN A 46 14.42 -6.82 -15.35
N GLY A 47 15.73 -6.77 -15.09
CA GLY A 47 16.51 -5.53 -15.23
C GLY A 47 16.17 -4.49 -14.16
N LEU A 48 16.56 -3.23 -14.36
CA LEU A 48 16.14 -2.11 -13.50
C LEU A 48 16.39 -2.27 -11.97
N PRO A 49 17.52 -2.84 -11.50
CA PRO A 49 17.76 -3.08 -10.08
C PRO A 49 17.76 -1.82 -9.20
N ILE A 50 18.14 -0.66 -9.72
CA ILE A 50 18.27 0.58 -8.95
C ILE A 50 16.90 1.18 -8.70
N ILE A 51 16.14 1.53 -9.75
CA ILE A 51 14.82 2.18 -9.65
C ILE A 51 13.81 1.32 -8.88
N THR A 52 13.90 -0.01 -9.01
CA THR A 52 13.05 -0.96 -8.28
C THR A 52 13.63 -1.39 -6.93
N ASN A 53 14.82 -0.89 -6.56
CA ASN A 53 15.52 -1.13 -5.30
C ASN A 53 15.64 -2.63 -4.97
N LYS A 54 16.09 -3.43 -5.94
CA LYS A 54 16.33 -4.86 -5.75
C LYS A 54 17.53 -5.08 -4.86
N ILE A 55 17.47 -6.17 -4.10
CA ILE A 55 18.62 -6.67 -3.36
C ILE A 55 19.70 -7.14 -4.34
N THR A 56 20.93 -6.69 -4.13
CA THR A 56 22.06 -7.05 -5.00
C THR A 56 22.49 -8.50 -4.79
N ALA A 57 23.12 -9.12 -5.79
CA ALA A 57 23.59 -10.51 -5.67
C ALA A 57 24.55 -10.73 -4.48
N ALA A 58 25.35 -9.74 -4.13
CA ALA A 58 26.22 -9.78 -2.95
C ALA A 58 25.42 -9.81 -1.64
N GLU A 59 24.40 -8.94 -1.52
CA GLU A 59 23.50 -8.89 -0.35
C GLU A 59 22.63 -10.15 -0.24
N GLN A 60 22.29 -10.81 -1.36
CA GLN A 60 21.56 -12.08 -1.37
C GLN A 60 22.34 -13.23 -0.72
N ARG A 61 23.68 -13.13 -0.63
CA ARG A 61 24.56 -14.15 -0.02
C ARG A 61 24.34 -15.58 -0.54
N GLY A 62 24.00 -15.70 -1.83
CA GLY A 62 23.73 -16.99 -2.47
C GLY A 62 22.39 -17.65 -2.08
N ILE A 63 21.55 -16.97 -1.30
CA ILE A 63 20.21 -17.45 -0.97
C ILE A 63 19.30 -17.38 -2.21
N PRO A 64 18.59 -18.46 -2.59
CA PRO A 64 17.64 -18.41 -3.68
C PRO A 64 16.53 -17.37 -3.47
N HIS A 65 16.36 -16.48 -4.44
CA HIS A 65 15.27 -15.52 -4.51
C HIS A 65 14.35 -15.85 -5.69
N HIS A 66 13.11 -16.20 -5.38
CA HIS A 66 12.07 -16.50 -6.35
C HIS A 66 11.23 -15.28 -6.65
N LEU A 67 10.66 -15.23 -7.85
CA LEU A 67 9.82 -14.11 -8.34
C LEU A 67 10.53 -12.75 -8.28
N LEU A 68 11.86 -12.73 -8.34
CA LEU A 68 12.67 -11.51 -8.41
C LEU A 68 13.23 -11.39 -9.83
N GLY A 69 12.81 -10.36 -10.57
CA GLY A 69 13.19 -10.21 -11.98
C GLY A 69 12.65 -11.30 -12.90
N HIS A 70 11.46 -11.82 -12.60
CA HIS A 70 10.84 -12.95 -13.29
C HIS A 70 10.09 -12.58 -14.58
N ILE A 71 9.62 -11.34 -14.75
CA ILE A 71 8.84 -10.90 -15.93
C ILE A 71 9.63 -9.92 -16.80
N SER A 72 9.58 -10.03 -18.13
CA SER A 72 10.18 -9.05 -19.03
C SER A 72 9.41 -7.71 -19.04
N LEU A 73 10.05 -6.64 -19.54
CA LEU A 73 9.39 -5.35 -19.80
C LEU A 73 8.35 -5.43 -20.93
N ASP A 74 8.53 -6.38 -21.85
CA ASP A 74 7.62 -6.66 -22.97
C ASP A 74 6.40 -7.50 -22.58
N GLU A 75 6.46 -8.17 -21.44
CA GLU A 75 5.39 -9.05 -20.98
C GLU A 75 4.22 -8.28 -20.36
N GLN A 76 3.04 -8.89 -20.40
CA GLN A 76 1.87 -8.31 -19.74
C GLN A 76 2.13 -8.21 -18.22
N PRO A 77 1.81 -7.07 -17.60
CA PRO A 77 1.92 -6.93 -16.15
C PRO A 77 1.09 -8.00 -15.46
N TRP A 78 1.71 -8.74 -14.54
CA TRP A 78 0.99 -9.69 -13.70
C TRP A 78 -0.04 -8.99 -12.85
N ASP A 79 -1.21 -9.61 -12.73
CA ASP A 79 -2.19 -9.26 -11.73
C ASP A 79 -1.98 -10.08 -10.43
N VAL A 80 -2.96 -9.98 -9.53
CA VAL A 80 -2.92 -10.69 -8.25
C VAL A 80 -3.08 -12.19 -8.41
N ASP A 81 -3.87 -12.63 -9.38
CA ASP A 81 -4.15 -14.05 -9.57
C ASP A 81 -2.94 -14.75 -10.20
N ASP A 82 -2.28 -14.08 -11.14
CA ASP A 82 -0.97 -14.49 -11.66
C ASP A 82 0.05 -14.67 -10.54
N PHE A 83 0.21 -13.63 -9.71
CA PHE A 83 1.13 -13.68 -8.59
C PHE A 83 0.75 -14.79 -7.60
N LYS A 84 -0.53 -14.92 -7.25
CA LYS A 84 -1.01 -15.93 -6.29
C LYS A 84 -0.67 -17.34 -6.78
N ARG A 85 -0.95 -17.63 -8.04
CA ARG A 85 -0.71 -18.93 -8.66
C ARG A 85 0.77 -19.30 -8.59
N GLU A 86 1.63 -18.41 -9.05
CA GLU A 86 3.07 -18.66 -9.11
C GLU A 86 3.70 -18.70 -7.71
N ALA A 87 3.37 -17.76 -6.82
CA ALA A 87 3.86 -17.77 -5.45
C ALA A 87 3.43 -19.03 -4.69
N THR A 88 2.18 -19.48 -4.85
CA THR A 88 1.69 -20.72 -4.23
C THR A 88 2.43 -21.95 -4.76
N ARG A 89 2.70 -22.00 -6.08
CA ARG A 89 3.52 -23.05 -6.70
C ARG A 89 4.92 -23.05 -6.11
N THR A 90 5.59 -21.89 -6.07
CA THR A 90 6.93 -21.74 -5.50
C THR A 90 6.98 -22.16 -4.02
N VAL A 91 5.98 -21.79 -3.20
CA VAL A 91 5.89 -22.23 -1.80
C VAL A 91 5.91 -23.76 -1.70
N ARG A 92 5.12 -24.46 -2.53
CA ARG A 92 5.10 -25.94 -2.55
C ARG A 92 6.44 -26.52 -3.00
N GLU A 93 7.07 -25.94 -4.01
CA GLU A 93 8.38 -26.38 -4.50
C GLU A 93 9.48 -26.23 -3.44
N ILE A 94 9.51 -25.10 -2.71
CA ILE A 94 10.46 -24.87 -1.60
C ILE A 94 10.25 -25.91 -0.50
N ARG A 95 8.99 -26.16 -0.13
CA ARG A 95 8.64 -27.20 0.87
C ARG A 95 9.03 -28.59 0.39
N GLY A 96 8.85 -28.90 -0.89
CA GLY A 96 9.27 -30.17 -1.50
C GLY A 96 10.78 -30.41 -1.42
N ARG A 97 11.58 -29.34 -1.33
CA ARG A 97 13.03 -29.39 -1.07
C ARG A 97 13.40 -29.45 0.43
N GLY A 98 12.42 -29.52 1.32
CA GLY A 98 12.63 -29.50 2.78
C GLY A 98 13.14 -28.16 3.31
N ARG A 99 12.87 -27.06 2.60
CA ARG A 99 13.33 -25.70 2.96
C ARG A 99 12.17 -24.83 3.43
N LEU A 100 12.49 -23.79 4.20
CA LEU A 100 11.51 -22.85 4.74
C LEU A 100 11.15 -21.78 3.71
N PRO A 101 9.89 -21.66 3.26
CA PRO A 101 9.47 -20.55 2.41
C PRO A 101 9.37 -19.25 3.23
N ILE A 102 10.01 -18.19 2.73
CA ILE A 102 10.02 -16.85 3.35
C ILE A 102 9.49 -15.83 2.34
N LEU A 103 8.26 -15.37 2.52
CA LEU A 103 7.61 -14.38 1.65
C LEU A 103 7.97 -12.96 2.11
N VAL A 104 8.58 -12.15 1.25
CA VAL A 104 9.06 -10.81 1.60
C VAL A 104 8.62 -9.79 0.59
N GLY A 105 8.00 -8.70 1.04
CA GLY A 105 7.57 -7.66 0.11
C GLY A 105 6.89 -6.46 0.73
N GLY A 106 6.82 -5.39 -0.06
CA GLY A 106 6.09 -4.17 0.27
C GLY A 106 4.70 -4.07 -0.37
N SER A 107 4.39 -4.95 -1.33
CA SER A 107 3.10 -4.94 -2.04
C SER A 107 2.09 -5.78 -1.27
N GLN A 108 1.45 -5.17 -0.26
CA GLN A 108 0.50 -5.88 0.60
C GLN A 108 -0.67 -6.52 -0.17
N TYR A 109 -1.02 -5.95 -1.33
CA TYR A 109 -2.02 -6.50 -2.23
C TYR A 109 -1.62 -7.86 -2.84
N TYR A 110 -0.32 -8.19 -2.89
CA TYR A 110 0.20 -9.51 -3.30
C TYR A 110 0.36 -10.47 -2.13
N VAL A 111 0.68 -9.94 -0.94
CA VAL A 111 0.82 -10.74 0.29
C VAL A 111 -0.52 -11.25 0.80
N ASP A 112 -1.54 -10.39 0.88
CA ASP A 112 -2.86 -10.71 1.41
C ASP A 112 -3.47 -11.98 0.75
N PRO A 113 -3.49 -12.12 -0.59
CA PRO A 113 -3.81 -13.35 -1.32
C PRO A 113 -3.21 -14.66 -0.84
N ILE A 114 -1.98 -14.62 -0.32
CA ILE A 114 -1.22 -15.81 0.11
C ILE A 114 -1.56 -16.12 1.58
N LEU A 115 -1.70 -15.08 2.40
CA LEU A 115 -2.03 -15.21 3.82
C LEU A 115 -3.48 -15.67 4.04
N PHE A 116 -4.40 -15.11 3.27
CA PHE A 116 -5.82 -15.32 3.44
C PHE A 116 -6.29 -16.24 2.31
N LYS A 117 -6.54 -17.51 2.66
CA LYS A 117 -7.12 -18.55 1.77
C LYS A 117 -8.51 -18.22 1.23
N GLU A 118 -9.03 -17.03 1.54
CA GLU A 118 -10.17 -16.48 0.84
C GLU A 118 -9.98 -16.68 -0.67
N VAL A 119 -11.03 -17.19 -1.31
CA VAL A 119 -11.18 -17.11 -2.76
C VAL A 119 -10.82 -15.68 -3.14
N ILE A 120 -9.78 -15.49 -3.95
CA ILE A 120 -9.54 -14.16 -4.48
C ILE A 120 -10.74 -13.86 -5.34
N LEU A 121 -11.44 -12.83 -4.91
CA LEU A 121 -12.76 -12.45 -5.36
C LEU A 121 -12.70 -11.69 -6.69
N ASP A 122 -11.75 -12.04 -7.55
CA ASP A 122 -11.67 -11.59 -8.94
C ASP A 122 -11.77 -12.75 -9.95
N ASP A 123 -12.16 -13.95 -9.47
CA ASP A 123 -12.59 -15.13 -10.27
C ASP A 123 -13.93 -14.89 -11.01
N ILE A 124 -14.13 -13.67 -11.50
CA ILE A 124 -15.07 -13.50 -12.60
C ILE A 124 -14.25 -13.76 -13.84
N ASP A 125 -14.48 -14.92 -14.45
CA ASP A 125 -14.04 -15.24 -15.81
C ASP A 125 -14.77 -14.29 -16.77
N LEU A 126 -14.34 -13.03 -16.73
CA LEU A 126 -14.86 -11.94 -17.50
C LEU A 126 -14.22 -12.10 -18.85
N ASP A 127 -14.98 -12.59 -19.82
CA ASP A 127 -14.58 -12.63 -21.23
C ASP A 127 -13.94 -11.28 -21.62
N MET A 128 -12.60 -11.27 -21.70
CA MET A 128 -11.80 -10.07 -21.97
C MET A 128 -11.82 -9.71 -23.45
N SER A 129 -12.44 -10.53 -24.31
CA SER A 129 -12.60 -10.22 -25.73
C SER A 129 -13.57 -9.06 -25.97
N LYS A 130 -14.51 -8.82 -25.04
CA LYS A 130 -15.51 -7.76 -25.16
C LYS A 130 -14.97 -6.43 -24.64
N SER A 131 -14.69 -5.52 -25.57
CA SER A 131 -14.37 -4.13 -25.27
C SER A 131 -15.65 -3.30 -25.14
N PHE A 132 -15.75 -2.51 -24.07
CA PHE A 132 -16.87 -1.59 -23.86
C PHE A 132 -16.34 -0.15 -23.89
N PRO A 133 -16.76 0.71 -24.86
CA PRO A 133 -16.26 2.08 -24.98
C PRO A 133 -16.44 2.91 -23.70
N ILE A 134 -17.53 2.69 -22.96
CA ILE A 134 -17.82 3.38 -21.70
C ILE A 134 -16.72 3.20 -20.64
N LEU A 135 -15.96 2.09 -20.68
CA LEU A 135 -14.86 1.85 -19.72
C LEU A 135 -13.63 2.71 -20.00
N GLN A 136 -13.58 3.39 -21.14
CA GLN A 136 -12.53 4.34 -21.50
C GLN A 136 -12.88 5.79 -21.12
N GLU A 137 -14.17 6.09 -20.93
CA GLU A 137 -14.69 7.42 -20.60
C GLU A 137 -14.21 7.96 -19.24
N SER A 138 -14.44 9.24 -18.96
CA SER A 138 -14.03 9.87 -17.70
C SER A 138 -14.63 9.17 -16.46
N GLY A 139 -13.98 9.29 -15.30
CA GLY A 139 -14.47 8.70 -14.05
C GLY A 139 -15.86 9.21 -13.64
N GLU A 140 -16.21 10.44 -14.03
CA GLU A 140 -17.52 11.04 -13.77
C GLU A 140 -18.61 10.41 -14.65
N VAL A 141 -18.32 10.21 -15.94
CA VAL A 141 -19.23 9.56 -16.88
C VAL A 141 -19.45 8.10 -16.47
N MET A 142 -18.38 7.36 -16.16
CA MET A 142 -18.52 5.98 -15.67
C MET A 142 -19.27 5.91 -14.34
N LEU A 143 -19.10 6.89 -13.44
CA LEU A 143 -19.84 6.93 -12.18
C LEU A 143 -21.33 7.22 -12.40
N HIS A 144 -21.65 8.09 -13.37
CA HIS A 144 -23.02 8.37 -13.75
C HIS A 144 -23.72 7.11 -14.28
N GLU A 145 -23.06 6.36 -15.17
CA GLU A 145 -23.59 5.08 -15.65
C GLU A 145 -23.65 4.03 -14.55
N LEU A 146 -22.63 3.93 -13.70
CA LEU A 146 -22.63 3.02 -12.54
C LEU A 146 -23.81 3.30 -11.63
N ARG A 147 -24.19 4.57 -11.42
CA ARG A 147 -25.33 4.93 -10.58
C ARG A 147 -26.68 4.46 -11.15
N LYS A 148 -26.82 4.36 -12.48
CA LYS A 148 -28.05 3.83 -13.11
C LYS A 148 -28.20 2.34 -12.86
N VAL A 149 -27.09 1.59 -12.82
CA VAL A 149 -27.09 0.12 -12.73
C VAL A 149 -26.90 -0.40 -11.31
N ASP A 150 -26.03 0.23 -10.53
CA ASP A 150 -25.63 -0.15 -9.17
C ASP A 150 -25.41 1.10 -8.28
N PRO A 151 -26.50 1.73 -7.79
CA PRO A 151 -26.43 2.94 -6.96
C PRO A 151 -25.65 2.71 -5.65
N VAL A 152 -25.71 1.49 -5.10
CA VAL A 152 -25.00 1.11 -3.86
C VAL A 152 -23.48 1.26 -4.04
N MET A 153 -22.92 0.74 -5.13
CA MET A 153 -21.49 0.93 -5.42
C MET A 153 -21.16 2.36 -5.84
N ALA A 154 -22.04 3.03 -6.60
CA ALA A 154 -21.82 4.41 -7.02
C ALA A 154 -21.75 5.41 -5.84
N ASP A 155 -22.47 5.16 -4.75
CA ASP A 155 -22.41 6.00 -3.55
C ASP A 155 -21.22 5.65 -2.64
N ARG A 156 -20.63 4.46 -2.81
CA ARG A 156 -19.41 4.04 -2.10
C ARG A 156 -18.14 4.67 -2.68
N TRP A 157 -18.08 4.88 -3.99
CA TRP A 157 -16.88 5.33 -4.68
C TRP A 157 -16.82 6.85 -4.87
N HIS A 158 -15.62 7.42 -4.69
CA HIS A 158 -15.36 8.81 -5.03
C HIS A 158 -15.19 8.95 -6.56
N PRO A 159 -15.63 10.03 -7.23
CA PRO A 159 -15.49 10.18 -8.70
C PRO A 159 -14.07 10.03 -9.25
N LYS A 160 -13.06 10.33 -8.43
CA LYS A 160 -11.63 10.15 -8.76
C LYS A 160 -11.14 8.70 -8.64
N ASP A 161 -11.90 7.80 -8.03
CA ASP A 161 -11.57 6.37 -7.92
C ASP A 161 -11.90 5.62 -9.23
N ARG A 162 -11.41 6.15 -10.37
CA ARG A 162 -11.71 5.69 -11.72
C ARG A 162 -11.62 4.17 -11.85
N ARG A 163 -10.55 3.55 -11.34
CA ARG A 163 -10.34 2.09 -11.44
C ARG A 163 -11.42 1.27 -10.73
N LYS A 164 -11.86 1.71 -9.54
CA LYS A 164 -12.91 0.99 -8.79
C LYS A 164 -14.28 1.15 -9.43
N ILE A 165 -14.55 2.34 -9.96
CA ILE A 165 -15.76 2.63 -10.72
C ILE A 165 -15.78 1.79 -12.00
N GLN A 166 -14.68 1.80 -12.77
CA GLN A 166 -14.51 1.01 -13.98
C GLN A 166 -14.70 -0.48 -13.68
N ARG A 167 -14.07 -1.02 -12.63
CA ARG A 167 -14.23 -2.43 -12.22
C ARG A 167 -15.68 -2.75 -11.87
N SER A 168 -16.34 -1.90 -11.08
CA SER A 168 -17.75 -2.13 -10.69
C SER A 168 -18.68 -2.15 -11.92
N LEU A 169 -18.43 -1.26 -12.89
CA LEU A 169 -19.18 -1.20 -14.14
C LEU A 169 -18.85 -2.39 -15.07
N GLU A 170 -17.58 -2.79 -15.13
CA GLU A 170 -17.10 -3.95 -15.89
C GLU A 170 -17.73 -5.26 -15.41
N ILE A 171 -17.84 -5.45 -14.08
CA ILE A 171 -18.55 -6.60 -13.48
C ILE A 171 -19.98 -6.67 -14.03
N TYR A 172 -20.70 -5.55 -14.01
CA TYR A 172 -22.08 -5.49 -14.50
C TYR A 172 -22.18 -5.73 -16.00
N LEU A 173 -21.36 -5.07 -16.82
CA LEU A 173 -21.42 -5.17 -18.28
C LEU A 173 -21.14 -6.58 -18.81
N ARG A 174 -20.33 -7.35 -18.09
CA ARG A 174 -19.89 -8.67 -18.54
C ARG A 174 -20.64 -9.83 -17.87
N SER A 175 -20.99 -9.70 -16.59
CA SER A 175 -21.74 -10.74 -15.87
C SER A 175 -23.26 -10.53 -15.85
N GLY A 176 -23.73 -9.31 -16.13
CA GLY A 176 -25.13 -8.89 -15.94
C GLY A 176 -25.55 -8.72 -14.47
N LYS A 177 -24.71 -9.10 -13.50
CA LYS A 177 -24.95 -8.94 -12.06
C LYS A 177 -24.38 -7.63 -11.54
N ARG A 178 -25.05 -7.00 -10.56
CA ARG A 178 -24.51 -5.81 -9.90
C ARG A 178 -23.28 -6.17 -9.08
N ALA A 179 -22.30 -5.27 -9.03
CA ALA A 179 -21.11 -5.47 -8.22
C ALA A 179 -21.46 -5.53 -6.72
N SER A 180 -22.45 -4.77 -6.26
CA SER A 180 -22.97 -4.83 -4.90
C SER A 180 -23.52 -6.21 -4.51
N GLU A 181 -24.35 -6.80 -5.36
CA GLU A 181 -24.90 -8.15 -5.17
C GLU A 181 -23.79 -9.20 -5.17
N TYR A 182 -22.85 -9.08 -6.11
CA TYR A 182 -21.70 -9.98 -6.19
C TYR A 182 -20.83 -9.93 -4.92
N TYR A 183 -20.47 -8.73 -4.44
CA TYR A 183 -19.70 -8.59 -3.20
C TYR A 183 -20.47 -9.11 -1.97
N ALA A 184 -21.80 -8.98 -1.94
CA ALA A 184 -22.63 -9.52 -0.87
C ALA A 184 -22.69 -11.06 -0.90
N GLU A 185 -22.90 -11.66 -2.08
CA GLU A 185 -22.85 -13.13 -2.27
C GLU A 185 -21.48 -13.67 -1.85
N GLN A 186 -20.41 -12.97 -2.21
CA GLN A 186 -19.05 -13.34 -1.83
C GLN A 186 -18.80 -13.24 -0.33
N GLN A 187 -19.31 -12.20 0.32
CA GLN A 187 -19.23 -12.05 1.77
C GLN A 187 -19.99 -13.17 2.48
N ALA A 188 -21.18 -13.54 2.00
CA ALA A 188 -21.95 -14.65 2.54
C ALA A 188 -21.25 -16.01 2.34
N ARG A 189 -20.63 -16.24 1.17
CA ARG A 189 -19.81 -17.45 0.91
C ARG A 189 -18.59 -17.50 1.83
N LYS A 190 -17.96 -16.37 2.13
CA LYS A 190 -16.87 -16.28 3.09
C LYS A 190 -17.33 -16.62 4.49
N GLU A 191 -18.44 -16.04 4.93
CA GLU A 191 -19.02 -16.31 6.25
C GLU A 191 -19.39 -17.80 6.40
N ALA A 192 -19.96 -18.41 5.36
CA ALA A 192 -20.22 -19.85 5.33
C ALA A 192 -18.93 -20.68 5.34
N ALA A 193 -17.93 -20.33 4.52
CA ALA A 193 -16.65 -21.03 4.48
C ALA A 193 -15.83 -20.84 5.78
N GLN A 194 -15.99 -19.73 6.48
CA GLN A 194 -15.37 -19.47 7.79
C GLN A 194 -16.01 -20.29 8.91
N GLN A 195 -17.30 -20.62 8.81
CA GLN A 195 -17.94 -21.56 9.73
C GLN A 195 -17.33 -22.97 9.60
N ASP A 196 -16.96 -23.40 8.40
CA ASP A 196 -16.24 -24.66 8.16
C ASP A 196 -14.72 -24.56 8.42
N ALA A 197 -14.10 -23.41 8.13
CA ALA A 197 -12.67 -23.15 8.28
C ALA A 197 -12.24 -22.73 9.70
N ASN A 198 -13.17 -22.58 10.64
CA ASN A 198 -12.88 -22.47 12.08
C ASN A 198 -12.13 -23.71 12.65
N LYS A 199 -11.82 -24.70 11.79
CA LYS A 199 -10.93 -25.84 12.03
C LYS A 199 -9.50 -25.69 11.48
N GLN A 200 -9.18 -24.71 10.65
CA GLN A 200 -7.81 -24.52 10.12
C GLN A 200 -6.99 -23.63 11.06
N SER A 201 -5.96 -24.24 11.65
CA SER A 201 -4.94 -23.55 12.45
C SER A 201 -4.19 -22.51 11.60
N TRP A 202 -3.91 -21.34 12.17
CA TRP A 202 -3.07 -20.33 11.53
C TRP A 202 -1.59 -20.74 11.62
N GLU A 203 -1.03 -21.17 10.49
CA GLU A 203 0.35 -21.69 10.39
C GLU A 203 1.34 -20.69 9.77
N ASN A 204 0.98 -19.41 9.73
CA ASN A 204 1.85 -18.35 9.21
C ASN A 204 2.51 -17.60 10.38
N LEU A 205 3.78 -17.23 10.23
CA LEU A 205 4.49 -16.35 11.16
C LEU A 205 4.82 -15.03 10.46
N LEU A 206 4.33 -13.91 11.01
CA LEU A 206 4.42 -12.60 10.38
C LEU A 206 5.36 -11.71 11.18
N PHE A 207 6.32 -11.11 10.49
CA PHE A 207 7.19 -10.06 11.01
C PHE A 207 6.89 -8.74 10.34
N TRP A 208 6.42 -7.77 11.10
CA TRP A 208 6.28 -6.40 10.66
C TRP A 208 7.51 -5.59 11.10
N VAL A 209 8.44 -5.39 10.17
CA VAL A 209 9.62 -4.54 10.38
C VAL A 209 9.20 -3.08 10.27
N TYR A 210 9.20 -2.39 11.41
CA TYR A 210 8.68 -1.04 11.57
C TYR A 210 9.79 -0.09 11.97
N SER A 211 9.67 1.17 11.55
CA SER A 211 10.54 2.26 11.96
C SER A 211 9.68 3.48 12.24
N GLU A 212 10.09 4.29 13.20
CA GLU A 212 9.50 5.61 13.39
C GLU A 212 9.57 6.47 12.12
N ARG A 213 8.55 7.30 11.94
CA ARG A 213 8.31 8.03 10.69
C ARG A 213 9.46 8.97 10.35
N ASP A 214 9.97 9.70 11.33
CA ASP A 214 10.95 10.77 11.08
C ASP A 214 12.33 10.18 10.75
N VAL A 215 12.74 9.12 11.45
CA VAL A 215 13.97 8.38 11.12
C VAL A 215 13.85 7.64 9.78
N LEU A 216 12.68 7.07 9.47
CA LEU A 216 12.44 6.42 8.18
C LEU A 216 12.50 7.43 7.03
N ARG A 217 11.93 8.62 7.22
CA ARG A 217 11.96 9.69 6.22
C ARG A 217 13.39 9.99 5.77
N ASP A 218 14.27 10.25 6.72
CA ASP A 218 15.64 10.66 6.43
C ASP A 218 16.43 9.52 5.76
N ARG A 219 16.13 8.26 6.12
CA ARG A 219 16.68 7.07 5.44
C ARG A 219 16.21 6.96 3.99
N LEU A 220 14.93 7.23 3.72
CA LEU A 220 14.38 7.17 2.37
C LEU A 220 14.99 8.24 1.47
N ASP A 221 15.21 9.44 2.00
CA ASP A 221 15.80 10.54 1.24
C ASP A 221 17.27 10.22 0.88
N LYS A 222 18.08 9.80 1.87
CA LYS A 222 19.46 9.36 1.64
C LYS A 222 19.55 8.19 0.65
N ARG A 223 18.55 7.31 0.65
CA ARG A 223 18.49 6.19 -0.29
C ARG A 223 18.27 6.69 -1.72
N VAL A 224 17.36 7.64 -1.94
CA VAL A 224 17.16 8.22 -3.28
C VAL A 224 18.44 8.93 -3.75
N ASP A 225 19.14 9.63 -2.85
CA ASP A 225 20.44 10.26 -3.17
C ASP A 225 21.47 9.19 -3.58
N LYS A 226 21.55 8.05 -2.88
CA LYS A 226 22.39 6.90 -3.26
C LYS A 226 21.98 6.29 -4.60
N MET A 227 20.68 6.19 -4.90
CA MET A 227 20.19 5.69 -6.19
C MET A 227 20.67 6.58 -7.33
N GLN A 228 20.64 7.90 -7.16
CA GLN A 228 21.15 8.84 -8.14
C GLN A 228 22.63 8.59 -8.46
N THR A 229 23.46 8.39 -7.44
CA THR A 229 24.90 8.11 -7.64
C THR A 229 25.19 6.71 -8.17
N SER A 230 24.25 5.77 -8.00
CA SER A 230 24.42 4.37 -8.41
C SER A 230 24.00 4.09 -9.86
N GLY A 231 23.47 5.08 -10.61
CA GLY A 231 23.05 4.90 -12.01
C GLY A 231 21.54 4.96 -12.26
N LEU A 232 20.74 5.53 -11.34
CA LEU A 232 19.28 5.66 -11.52
C LEU A 232 18.89 6.29 -12.86
N MET A 233 19.63 7.30 -13.31
CA MET A 233 19.33 7.99 -14.57
C MET A 233 19.54 7.10 -15.80
N ASP A 234 20.42 6.11 -15.73
CA ASP A 234 20.70 5.21 -16.83
C ASP A 234 19.52 4.24 -17.04
N GLU A 235 18.99 3.67 -15.96
CA GLU A 235 17.77 2.83 -16.00
C GLU A 235 16.52 3.62 -16.42
N VAL A 236 16.42 4.87 -15.98
CA VAL A 236 15.34 5.77 -16.37
C VAL A 236 15.39 6.08 -17.88
N ARG A 237 16.59 6.28 -18.45
CA ARG A 237 16.79 6.42 -19.89
C ARG A 237 16.50 5.13 -20.65
N GLU A 238 16.87 3.97 -20.10
CA GLU A 238 16.56 2.66 -20.67
C GLU A 238 15.04 2.47 -20.82
N LEU A 239 14.27 2.73 -19.76
CA LEU A 239 12.80 2.69 -19.79
C LEU A 239 12.20 3.65 -20.83
N TYR A 240 12.78 4.85 -20.94
CA TYR A 240 12.31 5.86 -21.90
C TYR A 240 12.60 5.48 -23.34
N GLY A 241 13.79 4.95 -23.62
CA GLY A 241 14.13 4.40 -24.93
C GLY A 241 13.26 3.20 -25.31
N PHE A 242 12.96 2.32 -24.33
CA PHE A 242 12.04 1.21 -24.54
C PHE A 242 10.63 1.69 -24.89
N LYS A 243 10.10 2.70 -24.19
CA LYS A 243 8.81 3.34 -24.52
C LYS A 243 8.79 3.84 -25.96
N HIS A 244 9.77 4.63 -26.36
CA HIS A 244 9.87 5.20 -27.70
C HIS A 244 9.96 4.14 -28.79
N LYS A 245 10.76 3.08 -28.55
CA LYS A 245 10.86 1.95 -29.48
C LYS A 245 9.48 1.31 -29.71
N LYS A 246 8.71 1.10 -28.65
CA LYS A 246 7.37 0.52 -28.73
C LYS A 246 6.36 1.41 -29.43
N GLU A 247 6.42 2.71 -29.15
CA GLU A 247 5.58 3.69 -29.83
C GLU A 247 5.92 3.77 -31.33
N ALA A 248 7.19 3.68 -31.70
CA ALA A 248 7.65 3.60 -33.09
C ALA A 248 7.22 2.30 -33.81
N GLU A 249 7.13 1.19 -33.07
CA GLU A 249 6.55 -0.09 -33.54
C GLU A 249 5.01 -0.03 -33.65
N GLY A 250 4.38 1.11 -33.34
CA GLY A 250 2.93 1.30 -33.39
C GLY A 250 2.18 0.65 -32.20
N GLN A 251 2.91 0.22 -31.17
CA GLN A 251 2.32 -0.38 -29.97
C GLN A 251 1.98 0.71 -28.96
N ARG A 252 0.70 0.84 -28.62
CA ARG A 252 0.25 1.74 -27.56
C ARG A 252 0.46 1.08 -26.20
N LEU A 253 1.40 1.60 -25.42
CA LEU A 253 1.67 1.12 -24.06
C LEU A 253 0.65 1.70 -23.06
N ASP A 254 0.09 0.84 -22.19
CA ASP A 254 -0.73 1.27 -21.07
C ASP A 254 0.17 1.73 -19.90
N MET A 255 0.48 3.02 -19.90
CA MET A 255 1.28 3.65 -18.85
C MET A 255 0.61 3.63 -17.48
N THR A 256 -0.65 3.20 -17.37
CA THR A 256 -1.38 3.11 -16.09
C THR A 256 -1.08 1.82 -15.32
N LYS A 257 -0.37 0.85 -15.91
CA LYS A 257 -0.09 -0.46 -15.31
C LYS A 257 1.40 -0.81 -15.33
N GLY A 258 1.76 -1.84 -14.58
CA GLY A 258 3.10 -2.42 -14.62
C GLY A 258 4.23 -1.49 -14.20
N ILE A 259 5.40 -1.69 -14.83
CA ILE A 259 6.65 -0.98 -14.52
C ILE A 259 6.52 0.55 -14.68
N TRP A 260 5.61 1.02 -15.53
CA TRP A 260 5.33 2.45 -15.73
C TRP A 260 4.75 3.13 -14.49
N GLN A 261 4.25 2.36 -13.52
CA GLN A 261 3.79 2.87 -12.24
C GLN A 261 4.90 3.00 -11.19
N SER A 262 6.15 2.60 -11.51
CA SER A 262 7.29 2.71 -10.62
C SER A 262 7.55 4.15 -10.17
N ILE A 263 8.03 4.30 -8.94
CA ILE A 263 8.48 5.58 -8.40
C ILE A 263 9.90 5.82 -8.92
N GLY A 264 10.08 6.90 -9.68
CA GLY A 264 11.30 7.25 -10.39
C GLY A 264 10.98 7.65 -11.82
N TYR A 265 10.37 6.76 -12.61
CA TYR A 265 10.20 6.98 -14.05
C TYR A 265 9.34 8.22 -14.35
N LYS A 266 8.13 8.28 -13.79
CA LYS A 266 7.19 9.41 -14.01
C LYS A 266 7.75 10.75 -13.55
N GLN A 267 8.62 10.72 -12.54
CA GLN A 267 9.23 11.93 -11.98
C GLN A 267 10.31 12.50 -12.90
N PHE A 268 10.98 11.66 -13.68
CA PHE A 268 12.04 12.06 -14.60
C PHE A 268 11.59 12.13 -16.07
N GLU A 269 10.39 11.66 -16.42
CA GLU A 269 9.85 11.79 -17.79
C GLU A 269 9.92 13.22 -18.34
N PRO A 270 9.55 14.30 -17.59
CA PRO A 270 9.70 15.67 -18.09
C PRO A 270 11.15 16.08 -18.35
N TYR A 271 12.09 15.58 -17.54
CA TYR A 271 13.51 15.82 -17.74
C TYR A 271 14.01 15.15 -19.03
N LEU A 272 13.62 13.91 -19.30
CA LEU A 272 14.04 13.19 -20.50
C LEU A 272 13.47 13.81 -21.78
N SER A 273 12.19 14.22 -21.76
CA SER A 273 11.58 14.97 -22.88
C SER A 273 12.37 16.24 -23.19
N ALA A 274 12.73 17.00 -22.16
CA ALA A 274 13.52 18.22 -22.33
C ALA A 274 14.94 17.96 -22.87
N VAL A 275 15.56 16.84 -22.50
CA VAL A 275 16.85 16.41 -23.06
C VAL A 275 16.74 16.13 -24.56
N GLU A 276 15.68 15.42 -24.97
CA GLU A 276 15.42 15.08 -26.37
C GLU A 276 15.07 16.32 -27.22
N GLU A 277 14.35 17.27 -26.64
CA GLU A 277 14.04 18.58 -27.25
C GLU A 277 15.27 19.51 -27.35
N GLY A 278 16.42 19.12 -26.80
CA GLY A 278 17.65 19.92 -26.85
C GLY A 278 17.57 21.21 -26.02
N ARG A 279 16.81 21.20 -24.90
CA ARG A 279 16.68 22.38 -24.03
C ARG A 279 17.99 22.74 -23.33
N GLU A 280 18.07 23.99 -22.90
CA GLU A 280 19.24 24.58 -22.23
C GLU A 280 19.62 23.82 -20.94
N ALA A 281 20.93 23.72 -20.68
CA ALA A 281 21.47 22.95 -19.55
C ALA A 281 20.93 23.40 -18.18
N ALA A 282 20.67 24.69 -18.00
CA ALA A 282 20.11 25.24 -16.76
C ALA A 282 18.67 24.76 -16.50
N GLU A 283 17.86 24.59 -17.56
CA GLU A 283 16.51 24.06 -17.45
C GLU A 283 16.52 22.57 -17.15
N LEU A 284 17.42 21.82 -17.80
CA LEU A 284 17.61 20.39 -17.56
C LEU A 284 17.97 20.10 -16.10
N GLU A 285 18.89 20.86 -15.51
CA GLU A 285 19.27 20.65 -14.10
C GLU A 285 18.11 20.99 -13.14
N LYS A 286 17.30 22.00 -13.47
CA LYS A 286 16.08 22.33 -12.71
C LYS A 286 15.04 21.22 -12.78
N LEU A 287 14.81 20.63 -13.95
CA LEU A 287 13.88 19.51 -14.12
C LEU A 287 14.38 18.24 -13.41
N LYS A 288 15.69 17.97 -13.48
CA LYS A 288 16.31 16.84 -12.80
C LYS A 288 16.18 16.95 -11.28
N SER A 289 16.52 18.11 -10.71
CA SER A 289 16.36 18.38 -9.27
C SER A 289 14.90 18.31 -8.81
N ALA A 290 13.97 18.85 -9.60
CA ALA A 290 12.54 18.72 -9.33
C ALA A 290 12.07 17.24 -9.36
N GLY A 291 12.56 16.44 -10.31
CA GLY A 291 12.28 15.01 -10.40
C GLY A 291 12.77 14.24 -9.17
N LEU A 292 13.99 14.55 -8.69
CA LEU A 292 14.55 13.94 -7.47
C LEU A 292 13.70 14.26 -6.23
N GLU A 293 13.32 15.53 -6.04
CA GLU A 293 12.50 15.91 -4.88
C GLU A 293 11.09 15.32 -4.93
N GLU A 294 10.49 15.23 -6.12
CA GLU A 294 9.20 14.55 -6.28
C GLU A 294 9.34 13.03 -6.07
N MET A 295 10.46 12.41 -6.47
CA MET A 295 10.74 11.00 -6.21
C MET A 295 10.88 10.72 -4.71
N LYS A 296 11.60 11.57 -3.96
CA LYS A 296 11.67 11.50 -2.50
C LYS A 296 10.28 11.63 -1.88
N SER A 297 9.52 12.63 -2.31
CA SER A 297 8.12 12.86 -1.87
C SER A 297 7.21 11.66 -2.15
N ALA A 298 7.28 11.08 -3.34
CA ALA A 298 6.51 9.88 -3.72
C ALA A 298 6.92 8.66 -2.89
N THR A 299 8.22 8.46 -2.66
CA THR A 299 8.76 7.37 -1.84
C THR A 299 8.26 7.45 -0.39
N ARG A 300 8.26 8.65 0.20
CA ARG A 300 7.70 8.89 1.55
C ARG A 300 6.20 8.60 1.61
N ARG A 301 5.43 9.07 0.62
CA ARG A 301 3.99 8.78 0.52
C ARG A 301 3.72 7.29 0.42
N TYR A 302 4.53 6.56 -0.34
CA TYR A 302 4.43 5.10 -0.47
C TYR A 302 4.69 4.38 0.85
N ALA A 303 5.76 4.76 1.57
CA ALA A 303 6.05 4.20 2.89
C ALA A 303 4.90 4.42 3.91
N VAL A 304 4.28 5.61 3.91
CA VAL A 304 3.11 5.92 4.74
C VAL A 304 1.91 5.09 4.32
N TYR A 305 1.66 4.95 3.02
CA TYR A 305 0.58 4.12 2.48
C TYR A 305 0.72 2.65 2.92
N GLN A 306 1.93 2.09 2.86
CA GLN A 306 2.21 0.71 3.28
C GLN A 306 1.89 0.51 4.78
N THR A 307 2.38 1.41 5.64
CA THR A 307 2.06 1.37 7.08
C THR A 307 0.55 1.48 7.31
N ARG A 308 -0.13 2.39 6.60
CA ARG A 308 -1.58 2.55 6.70
C ARG A 308 -2.33 1.29 6.25
N TRP A 309 -1.88 0.61 5.20
CA TRP A 309 -2.47 -0.64 4.74
C TRP A 309 -2.34 -1.73 5.79
N ILE A 310 -1.14 -1.96 6.33
CA ILE A 310 -0.91 -2.96 7.38
C ILE A 310 -1.85 -2.69 8.57
N ARG A 311 -1.91 -1.44 9.05
CA ARG A 311 -2.73 -1.03 10.20
C ARG A 311 -4.24 -1.14 9.96
N LEU A 312 -4.73 -0.66 8.81
CA LEU A 312 -6.18 -0.49 8.58
C LEU A 312 -6.83 -1.62 7.77
N LYS A 313 -6.03 -2.51 7.14
CA LYS A 313 -6.53 -3.60 6.30
C LYS A 313 -6.05 -4.94 6.81
N GLN A 314 -4.74 -5.11 6.94
CA GLN A 314 -4.16 -6.42 7.21
C GLN A 314 -4.38 -6.88 8.66
N ILE A 315 -4.08 -6.02 9.64
CA ILE A 315 -4.28 -6.35 11.06
C ILE A 315 -5.75 -6.66 11.38
N PRO A 316 -6.75 -5.87 10.94
CA PRO A 316 -8.16 -6.22 11.14
C PRO A 316 -8.51 -7.60 10.58
N ARG A 317 -8.02 -7.96 9.39
CA ARG A 317 -8.25 -9.29 8.79
C ARG A 317 -7.60 -10.42 9.59
N ILE A 318 -6.39 -10.22 10.11
CA ILE A 318 -5.74 -11.18 10.99
C ILE A 318 -6.54 -11.36 12.29
N ARG A 319 -7.12 -10.29 12.83
CA ARG A 319 -8.00 -10.36 14.01
C ARG A 319 -9.29 -11.12 13.76
N GLU A 320 -9.89 -10.95 12.58
CA GLU A 320 -11.11 -11.66 12.17
C GLU A 320 -10.90 -13.18 12.12
N ILE A 321 -9.67 -13.64 11.84
CA ILE A 321 -9.33 -15.08 11.86
C ILE A 321 -9.27 -15.62 13.28
N GLY A 322 -8.73 -14.84 14.22
CA GLY A 322 -8.75 -15.18 15.63
C GLY A 322 -7.49 -14.77 16.41
N PRO A 323 -7.49 -15.01 17.73
CA PRO A 323 -6.41 -14.61 18.62
C PRO A 323 -5.09 -15.33 18.32
N GLU A 324 -5.13 -16.58 17.84
CA GLU A 324 -3.92 -17.33 17.47
C GLU A 324 -3.17 -16.68 16.30
N ALA A 325 -3.91 -16.17 15.31
CA ALA A 325 -3.32 -15.48 14.17
C ALA A 325 -2.62 -14.18 14.59
N MET A 326 -3.25 -13.42 15.48
CA MET A 326 -2.63 -12.22 16.07
C MET A 326 -1.40 -12.56 16.90
N ASN A 327 -1.42 -13.68 17.64
CA ASN A 327 -0.27 -14.16 18.43
C ASN A 327 0.91 -14.64 17.57
N ASN A 328 0.75 -14.69 16.24
CA ASN A 328 1.81 -14.99 15.29
C ASN A 328 2.24 -13.76 14.47
N MET A 329 1.78 -12.56 14.81
CA MET A 329 2.21 -11.32 14.17
C MET A 329 3.04 -10.47 15.13
N TYR A 330 4.34 -10.35 14.85
CA TYR A 330 5.30 -9.62 15.68
C TYR A 330 5.76 -8.33 15.00
N LEU A 331 5.85 -7.25 15.77
CA LEU A 331 6.46 -6.00 15.31
C LEU A 331 7.92 -5.96 15.75
N LEU A 332 8.82 -5.71 14.81
CA LEU A 332 10.26 -5.60 15.05
C LEU A 332 10.72 -4.16 14.81
N ASP A 333 11.44 -3.60 15.78
CA ASP A 333 11.86 -2.21 15.76
C ASP A 333 13.19 -2.03 15.01
N SER A 334 13.09 -1.42 13.83
CA SER A 334 14.22 -1.06 12.96
C SER A 334 14.57 0.44 13.03
N THR A 335 14.11 1.15 14.07
CA THR A 335 14.34 2.60 14.21
C THR A 335 15.83 2.92 14.38
N ASP A 336 16.55 2.14 15.18
CA ASP A 336 18.01 2.23 15.29
C ASP A 336 18.70 1.22 14.37
N VAL A 337 19.49 1.73 13.43
CA VAL A 337 20.26 0.91 12.46
C VAL A 337 21.41 0.20 13.14
N SER A 338 22.04 0.81 14.17
CA SER A 338 23.17 0.21 14.87
C SER A 338 22.76 -1.00 15.71
N ALA A 339 21.54 -0.97 16.24
CA ALA A 339 20.93 -2.06 17.00
C ALA A 339 20.09 -3.03 16.14
N TYR A 340 20.11 -2.90 14.80
CA TYR A 340 19.26 -3.71 13.91
C TYR A 340 19.43 -5.23 14.13
N GLY A 341 20.67 -5.69 14.33
CA GLY A 341 20.95 -7.09 14.64
C GLY A 341 20.23 -7.55 15.92
N GLN A 342 20.31 -6.75 16.99
CA GLN A 342 19.76 -7.09 18.30
C GLN A 342 18.23 -6.92 18.38
N ASN A 343 17.68 -5.92 17.70
CA ASN A 343 16.25 -5.56 17.81
C ASN A 343 15.38 -6.22 16.73
N VAL A 344 15.97 -6.63 15.61
CA VAL A 344 15.23 -7.19 14.47
C VAL A 344 15.68 -8.62 14.18
N VAL A 345 16.97 -8.85 13.95
CA VAL A 345 17.47 -10.16 13.48
C VAL A 345 17.37 -11.23 14.57
N GLU A 346 18.00 -11.01 15.72
CA GLU A 346 18.03 -12.01 16.80
C GLU A 346 16.62 -12.38 17.31
N PRO A 347 15.69 -11.43 17.56
CA PRO A 347 14.33 -11.76 17.98
C PRO A 347 13.57 -12.53 16.91
N ALA A 348 13.71 -12.16 15.62
CA ALA A 348 13.01 -12.84 14.53
C ALA A 348 13.47 -14.29 14.37
N VAL A 349 14.79 -14.52 14.42
CA VAL A 349 15.37 -15.87 14.31
C VAL A 349 14.88 -16.73 15.48
N LYS A 350 15.01 -16.23 16.72
CA LYS A 350 14.53 -16.95 17.91
C LYS A 350 13.03 -17.28 17.85
N LEU A 351 12.20 -16.30 17.48
CA LEU A 351 10.76 -16.51 17.35
C LEU A 351 10.41 -17.52 16.26
N THR A 352 11.16 -17.52 15.16
CA THR A 352 10.97 -18.49 14.08
C THR A 352 11.38 -19.89 14.51
N GLU A 353 12.50 -20.06 15.21
CA GLU A 353 12.90 -21.36 15.78
C GLU A 353 11.85 -21.90 16.74
N GLN A 354 11.40 -21.07 17.69
CA GLN A 354 10.33 -21.44 18.62
C GLN A 354 9.03 -21.79 17.88
N PHE A 355 8.73 -21.06 16.80
CA PHE A 355 7.58 -21.35 15.95
C PHE A 355 7.67 -22.71 15.27
N LEU A 356 8.79 -23.00 14.62
CA LEU A 356 9.01 -24.27 13.92
C LEU A 356 9.03 -25.47 14.88
N LYS A 357 9.49 -25.27 16.13
CA LYS A 357 9.52 -26.32 17.16
C LYS A 357 8.19 -26.49 17.92
N GLY A 358 7.22 -25.59 17.75
CA GLY A 358 6.00 -25.58 18.55
C GLY A 358 6.21 -25.15 20.00
N GLU A 359 7.29 -24.43 20.30
CA GLU A 359 7.56 -23.93 21.65
C GLU A 359 6.69 -22.70 21.98
N ASP A 360 6.52 -22.44 23.27
CA ASP A 360 5.86 -21.23 23.75
C ASP A 360 6.66 -19.99 23.35
N ARG A 361 5.94 -18.97 22.90
CA ARG A 361 6.50 -17.69 22.46
C ARG A 361 5.91 -16.56 23.30
N PRO A 362 6.68 -15.48 23.55
CA PRO A 362 6.14 -14.28 24.17
C PRO A 362 4.99 -13.70 23.34
N LEU A 363 4.11 -12.93 24.00
CA LEU A 363 3.05 -12.23 23.29
C LEU A 363 3.66 -11.15 22.38
N PRO A 364 3.04 -10.85 21.23
CA PRO A 364 3.53 -9.79 20.33
C PRO A 364 3.75 -8.42 20.99
N THR A 365 2.95 -8.09 22.01
CA THR A 365 3.06 -6.85 22.77
C THR A 365 4.20 -6.82 23.78
N GLU A 366 4.85 -7.96 24.04
CA GLU A 366 5.93 -8.11 25.02
C GLU A 366 7.33 -7.99 24.40
N ILE A 367 7.44 -8.00 23.06
CA ILE A 367 8.73 -7.94 22.36
C ILE A 367 9.45 -6.60 22.59
N SER A 368 8.72 -5.49 22.53
CA SER A 368 9.28 -4.15 22.74
C SER A 368 8.21 -3.17 23.19
N SER A 369 8.63 -2.07 23.81
CA SER A 369 7.74 -0.95 24.17
C SER A 369 7.02 -0.40 22.92
N LEU A 370 7.73 -0.29 21.80
CA LEU A 370 7.17 0.16 20.53
C LEU A 370 6.12 -0.83 19.98
N ALA A 371 6.38 -2.13 20.06
CA ALA A 371 5.40 -3.14 19.66
C ALA A 371 4.13 -3.04 20.49
N LYS A 372 4.26 -2.86 21.82
CA LYS A 372 3.13 -2.63 22.72
C LYS A 372 2.31 -1.42 22.30
N GLU A 373 2.96 -0.28 22.08
CA GLU A 373 2.28 0.96 21.69
C GLU A 373 1.54 0.80 20.35
N VAL A 374 2.24 0.36 19.31
CA VAL A 374 1.70 0.30 17.95
C VAL A 374 0.58 -0.73 17.84
N LEU A 375 0.77 -1.94 18.38
CA LEU A 375 -0.25 -3.00 18.28
C LEU A 375 -1.50 -2.68 19.10
N THR A 376 -1.34 -1.98 20.24
CA THR A 376 -2.47 -1.53 21.07
C THR A 376 -3.24 -0.39 20.38
N GLN A 377 -2.55 0.57 19.77
CA GLN A 377 -3.20 1.66 19.02
C GLN A 377 -3.99 1.14 17.81
N VAL A 378 -3.47 0.12 17.11
CA VAL A 378 -4.22 -0.54 16.03
C VAL A 378 -5.47 -1.27 16.57
N GLY A 379 -5.54 -1.54 17.87
CA GLY A 379 -6.72 -1.99 18.64
C GLY A 379 -7.96 -1.14 18.42
N ASN A 380 -7.78 0.16 18.26
CA ASN A 380 -8.87 1.14 18.18
C ASN A 380 -8.98 1.64 16.74
N PRO A 381 -9.78 0.99 15.86
CA PRO A 381 -10.03 1.54 14.54
C PRO A 381 -10.61 2.96 14.71
N PRO A 382 -10.22 3.92 13.86
CA PRO A 382 -10.87 5.23 13.87
C PRO A 382 -12.38 5.00 13.71
N PRO A 383 -13.23 5.77 14.42
CA PRO A 383 -14.68 5.60 14.36
C PRO A 383 -15.12 5.57 12.90
N LYS A 384 -16.05 4.66 12.56
CA LYS A 384 -16.57 4.53 11.20
C LYS A 384 -17.11 5.91 10.77
N ALA A 385 -16.43 6.52 9.82
CA ALA A 385 -16.78 7.83 9.29
C ALA A 385 -18.20 7.76 8.70
N THR A 386 -19.06 8.70 9.07
CA THR A 386 -20.47 8.69 8.64
C THR A 386 -20.51 8.98 7.14
N PRO A 387 -20.95 8.01 6.29
CA PRO A 387 -20.98 8.22 4.85
C PRO A 387 -21.89 9.40 4.51
N CYS A 388 -21.34 10.42 3.85
CA CYS A 388 -22.12 11.57 3.39
C CYS A 388 -21.47 12.10 2.11
N LYS A 389 -22.21 12.12 1.00
CA LYS A 389 -21.71 12.65 -0.27
C LYS A 389 -22.09 14.12 -0.39
N ARG A 390 -21.11 15.00 -0.20
CA ARG A 390 -21.28 16.46 -0.31
C ARG A 390 -20.23 17.07 -1.22
N THR A 391 -20.65 18.02 -2.05
CA THR A 391 -19.74 18.77 -2.93
C THR A 391 -19.64 20.19 -2.42
N CYS A 392 -18.41 20.66 -2.20
CA CYS A 392 -18.18 22.06 -1.85
C CYS A 392 -18.25 22.91 -3.11
N GLU A 393 -19.26 23.75 -3.24
CA GLU A 393 -19.45 24.65 -4.39
C GLU A 393 -18.33 25.71 -4.50
N VAL A 394 -17.66 26.00 -3.38
CA VAL A 394 -16.56 26.96 -3.35
C VAL A 394 -15.27 26.35 -3.88
N CYS A 395 -14.95 25.14 -3.43
CA CYS A 395 -13.71 24.45 -3.77
C CYS A 395 -13.84 23.44 -4.92
N HIS A 396 -15.07 23.16 -5.37
CA HIS A 396 -15.41 22.09 -6.32
C HIS A 396 -14.83 20.73 -5.92
N THR A 397 -14.77 20.47 -4.60
CA THR A 397 -14.26 19.22 -4.03
C THR A 397 -15.41 18.37 -3.52
N VAL A 398 -15.47 17.11 -3.96
CA VAL A 398 -16.41 16.11 -3.44
C VAL A 398 -15.81 15.45 -2.21
N LEU A 399 -16.62 15.29 -1.15
CA LEU A 399 -16.26 14.64 0.10
C LEU A 399 -17.30 13.57 0.39
N MET A 400 -16.83 12.39 0.83
CA MET A 400 -17.66 11.18 0.97
C MET A 400 -18.00 10.85 2.42
N THR A 401 -17.54 11.64 3.39
CA THR A 401 -17.85 11.46 4.82
C THR A 401 -18.10 12.79 5.52
N GLU A 402 -18.90 12.75 6.59
CA GLU A 402 -19.27 13.95 7.35
C GLU A 402 -18.08 14.56 8.08
N GLU A 403 -17.17 13.73 8.57
CA GLU A 403 -15.95 14.16 9.24
C GLU A 403 -15.00 14.83 8.25
N ALA A 404 -14.88 14.31 7.03
CA ALA A 404 -14.09 14.91 5.97
C ALA A 404 -14.70 16.26 5.53
N TRP A 405 -16.03 16.37 5.49
CA TRP A 405 -16.75 17.62 5.25
C TRP A 405 -16.42 18.67 6.33
N LYS A 406 -16.56 18.30 7.60
CA LYS A 406 -16.24 19.19 8.75
C LYS A 406 -14.78 19.63 8.74
N GLN A 407 -13.84 18.72 8.46
CA GLN A 407 -12.42 19.04 8.34
C GLN A 407 -12.12 19.96 7.15
N HIS A 408 -12.76 19.73 6.00
CA HIS A 408 -12.63 20.59 4.84
C HIS A 408 -13.05 22.02 5.13
N LEU A 409 -14.22 22.23 5.75
CA LEU A 409 -14.70 23.57 6.10
C LEU A 409 -13.73 24.32 7.04
N LYS A 410 -13.05 23.60 7.95
CA LYS A 410 -12.05 24.17 8.87
C LYS A 410 -10.65 24.35 8.23
N SER A 411 -10.41 23.76 7.07
CA SER A 411 -9.10 23.77 6.42
C SER A 411 -8.64 25.17 6.02
N SER A 412 -7.33 25.41 6.09
CA SER A 412 -6.73 26.69 5.67
C SER A 412 -6.92 26.94 4.17
N THR A 413 -6.90 25.88 3.36
CA THR A 413 -7.17 25.91 1.92
C THR A 413 -8.60 26.35 1.62
N HIS A 414 -9.61 25.73 2.25
CA HIS A 414 -11.00 26.16 2.09
C HIS A 414 -11.18 27.62 2.50
N ARG A 415 -10.70 28.00 3.70
CA ARG A 415 -10.76 29.39 4.19
C ARG A 415 -10.08 30.37 3.23
N ARG A 416 -8.96 29.99 2.61
CA ARG A 416 -8.26 30.82 1.61
C ARG A 416 -9.09 30.99 0.33
N VAL A 417 -9.71 29.93 -0.17
CA VAL A 417 -10.55 29.98 -1.39
C VAL A 417 -11.81 30.80 -1.13
N VAL A 418 -12.47 30.61 0.02
CA VAL A 418 -13.63 31.41 0.44
C VAL A 418 -13.26 32.89 0.53
N ARG A 419 -12.15 33.24 1.20
CA ARG A 419 -11.65 34.63 1.26
C ARG A 419 -11.33 35.21 -0.12
N LYS A 420 -10.79 34.39 -1.05
CA LYS A 420 -10.51 34.83 -2.42
C LYS A 420 -11.82 35.11 -3.19
N LYS A 421 -12.80 34.21 -3.15
CA LYS A 421 -14.13 34.39 -3.77
C LYS A 421 -14.87 35.58 -3.15
N ALA A 422 -14.80 35.79 -1.84
CA ALA A 422 -15.39 36.94 -1.15
C ALA A 422 -14.77 38.29 -1.59
N ARG A 423 -13.48 38.31 -1.95
CA ARG A 423 -12.80 39.51 -2.49
C ARG A 423 -13.07 39.77 -3.97
N THR A 424 -13.57 38.78 -4.70
CA THR A 424 -13.83 38.87 -6.16
C THR A 424 -15.32 38.86 -6.51
N SER A 425 -16.21 38.78 -5.51
CA SER A 425 -17.66 38.85 -5.71
C SER A 425 -18.10 40.31 -5.72
N LEU A 426 -18.83 40.71 -6.77
CA LEU A 426 -19.42 42.05 -6.94
C LEU A 426 -20.73 42.23 -6.14
N VAL A 427 -21.21 41.17 -5.48
CA VAL A 427 -22.41 41.17 -4.63
C VAL A 427 -22.02 40.67 -3.24
N PRO A 428 -22.47 41.31 -2.14
CA PRO A 428 -22.12 40.90 -0.78
C PRO A 428 -22.56 39.46 -0.50
N VAL A 429 -21.64 38.61 -0.06
CA VAL A 429 -21.95 37.26 0.43
C VAL A 429 -22.59 37.38 1.81
N GLU A 430 -23.84 36.92 1.95
CA GLU A 430 -24.52 36.85 3.25
C GLU A 430 -23.70 36.01 4.24
N LYS A 431 -23.43 36.59 5.42
CA LYS A 431 -22.75 35.90 6.50
C LYS A 431 -23.72 34.91 7.13
N VAL A 432 -23.37 33.62 7.13
CA VAL A 432 -24.05 32.59 7.93
C VAL A 432 -23.92 32.96 9.42
N PRO A 433 -24.98 32.87 10.25
CA PRO A 433 -24.91 33.25 11.66
C PRO A 433 -23.97 32.32 12.42
N GLU A 434 -23.05 32.91 13.18
CA GLU A 434 -22.28 32.19 14.20
C GLU A 434 -23.23 31.87 15.38
N ASN A 435 -23.51 30.59 15.61
CA ASN A 435 -24.14 30.14 16.86
C ASN A 435 -23.21 30.48 18.03
N LYS A 436 -23.56 31.53 18.77
CA LYS A 436 -23.09 31.78 20.13
C LYS A 436 -24.10 31.19 21.10
N ASP A 437 -23.86 29.97 21.55
CA ASP A 437 -24.38 29.46 22.81
C ASP A 437 -23.19 29.16 23.70
N GLU A 438 -22.95 30.02 24.69
CA GLU A 438 -22.66 29.63 26.07
C GLU A 438 -22.81 30.87 26.95
N GLY A 439 -23.75 30.75 27.88
CA GLY A 439 -24.28 31.82 28.71
C GLY A 439 -23.36 32.16 29.87
N ASP A 440 -23.24 33.46 30.07
CA ASP A 440 -22.71 34.11 31.26
C ASP A 440 -23.76 34.04 32.39
N SER A 441 -23.39 33.45 33.53
CA SER A 441 -24.13 33.59 34.78
C SER A 441 -23.19 33.45 35.98
N GLY A 442 -22.84 34.58 36.59
CA GLY A 442 -22.55 34.69 38.02
C GLY A 442 -21.32 35.53 38.42
N PRO A 443 -21.36 36.21 39.57
CA PRO A 443 -21.30 37.67 39.61
C PRO A 443 -20.08 38.27 40.35
N GLU A 444 -20.06 39.60 40.33
CA GLU A 444 -19.17 40.58 40.99
C GLU A 444 -18.65 40.23 42.38
N LEU A 445 -17.41 40.68 42.64
CA LEU A 445 -16.81 41.27 43.87
C LEU A 445 -15.28 41.30 43.59
N GLY A 446 -14.47 42.36 43.69
CA GLY A 446 -14.58 43.63 44.40
C GLY A 446 -13.30 43.84 45.23
N SER A 447 -12.30 44.56 44.68
CA SER A 447 -11.08 45.08 45.36
C SER A 447 -10.08 44.01 45.88
N MET A 448 -8.78 44.22 46.08
CA MET A 448 -8.00 45.34 46.61
C MET A 448 -6.50 45.08 46.30
N PHE A 449 -5.75 46.13 45.98
CA PHE A 449 -4.29 46.37 46.14
C PHE A 449 -3.36 45.23 46.59
N SER A 450 -2.21 45.06 45.91
CA SER A 450 -0.90 45.65 46.34
C SER A 450 0.28 45.00 45.62
N GLU A 451 1.16 45.91 45.15
CA GLU A 451 2.61 45.81 44.87
C GLU A 451 3.17 44.89 43.77
#